data_AF-W2CTP0-F1
#
_entry.id   AF-W2CTP0-F1
#
_cell.length_a   1.000
_cell.length_b   1.000
_cell.length_c   1.000
_cell.angle_alpha   90.00
_cell.angle_beta   90.00
_cell.angle_gamma   90.00
#
_symmetry.space_group_name_H-M   'P 1'
#
loop_
_entity.id
_entity.type
_entity.pdbx_description
1 polymer ?
#
loop_
_entity_poly.entity_id
_entity_poly.type
_entity_poly.pdbx_seq_one_letter_code
_entity_poly.pdbx_strand_id
1 'polypeptide(L)'
;RLASYAMYRSPLRDDRHPSFKVDTEKNLWIDYAEGRGGTIIDLCMRLEGCSLPEAILHLGKIVSGRMVNDCPRTRIDRNLIEGTNTSRNLIGISNDLPPHLQDYLTKERCIDLGRA
;
A
#
# COMPACT_ATOMS: atom_id res chain seq x y z
N ARG A 1 -18.19 -19.39 10.02
CA ARG A 1 -16.77 -19.17 9.67
C ARG A 1 -16.55 -17.67 9.63
N LEU A 2 -15.54 -17.15 10.35
CA LEU A 2 -15.17 -15.73 10.25
C LEU A 2 -14.62 -15.44 8.86
N ALA A 3 -14.66 -14.17 8.44
CA ALA A 3 -14.06 -13.77 7.16
C ALA A 3 -12.58 -14.18 7.14
N SER A 4 -12.12 -14.77 6.03
CA SER A 4 -10.73 -15.22 5.84
C SER A 4 -9.72 -14.07 5.72
N TYR A 5 -10.23 -12.83 5.64
CA TYR A 5 -9.42 -11.63 5.54
C TYR A 5 -10.10 -10.44 6.21
N ALA A 6 -9.30 -9.42 6.50
CA ALA A 6 -9.76 -8.11 6.95
C ALA A 6 -9.12 -6.99 6.11
N MET A 7 -9.85 -5.88 5.95
CA MET A 7 -9.39 -4.68 5.27
C MET A 7 -9.10 -3.58 6.30
N TYR A 8 -7.95 -2.96 6.18
CA TYR A 8 -7.48 -1.87 7.02
C TYR A 8 -7.11 -0.66 6.16
N ARG A 9 -7.04 0.52 6.80
CA ARG A 9 -6.26 1.63 6.25
C ARG A 9 -4.79 1.24 6.30
N SER A 10 -4.02 1.61 5.28
CA SER A 10 -2.60 1.28 5.25
C SER A 10 -1.88 1.87 6.46
N PRO A 11 -1.06 1.09 7.19
CA PRO A 11 -0.24 1.63 8.27
C PRO A 11 1.00 2.36 7.74
N LEU A 12 1.29 2.26 6.44
CA LEU A 12 2.48 2.81 5.79
C LEU A 12 2.28 4.26 5.30
N ARG A 13 1.04 4.78 5.35
CA ARG A 13 0.69 6.13 4.90
C ARG A 13 -0.61 6.61 5.55
N ASP A 14 -0.90 7.89 5.45
CA ASP A 14 -2.23 8.41 5.81
C ASP A 14 -3.24 8.07 4.70
N ASP A 15 -4.06 7.05 4.94
CA ASP A 15 -5.04 6.56 3.98
C ASP A 15 -6.48 6.94 4.39
N ARG A 16 -7.24 7.50 3.44
CA ARG A 16 -8.64 7.87 3.67
C ARG A 16 -9.57 6.67 3.59
N HIS A 17 -9.22 5.67 2.78
CA HIS A 17 -10.04 4.49 2.55
C HIS A 17 -9.26 3.19 2.82
N PRO A 18 -9.91 2.11 3.27
CA PRO A 18 -9.24 0.83 3.44
C PRO A 18 -8.67 0.30 2.12
N SER A 19 -7.39 -0.01 2.12
CA SER A 19 -6.61 -0.45 0.95
C SER A 19 -5.61 -1.56 1.29
N PHE A 20 -5.48 -1.88 2.57
CA PHE A 20 -4.53 -2.83 3.11
C PHE A 20 -5.28 -4.10 3.54
N LYS A 21 -5.09 -5.19 2.80
CA LYS A 21 -5.72 -6.48 3.10
C LYS A 21 -4.75 -7.35 3.90
N VAL A 22 -5.26 -7.95 4.97
CA VAL A 22 -4.60 -9.05 5.69
C VAL A 22 -5.42 -10.31 5.50
N ASP A 23 -4.82 -11.34 4.93
CA ASP A 23 -5.41 -12.66 4.75
C ASP A 23 -4.89 -13.58 5.86
N THR A 24 -5.75 -13.93 6.81
CA THR A 24 -5.37 -14.70 8.00
C THR A 24 -5.25 -16.20 7.72
N GLU A 25 -5.83 -16.69 6.61
CA GLU A 25 -5.67 -18.08 6.19
C GLU A 25 -4.35 -18.27 5.45
N LYS A 26 -3.96 -17.30 4.60
CA LYS A 26 -2.70 -17.34 3.86
C LYS A 26 -1.50 -16.82 4.65
N ASN A 27 -1.73 -16.11 5.75
CA ASN A 27 -0.71 -15.41 6.52
C ASN A 27 0.09 -14.41 5.66
N LEU A 28 -0.63 -13.66 4.83
CA LEU A 28 -0.08 -12.68 3.89
C LEU A 28 -0.84 -11.36 3.96
N TRP A 29 -0.16 -10.28 3.58
CA TRP A 29 -0.77 -8.96 3.40
C TRP A 29 -0.49 -8.41 2.00
N ILE A 30 -1.36 -7.49 1.56
CA ILE A 30 -1.17 -6.67 0.37
C ILE A 30 -1.72 -5.27 0.59
N ASP A 31 -0.93 -4.26 0.21
CA ASP A 31 -1.35 -2.88 0.07
C ASP A 31 -1.67 -2.60 -1.40
N TYR A 32 -2.96 -2.48 -1.70
CA TYR A 32 -3.42 -2.30 -3.08
C TYR A 32 -3.06 -0.95 -3.69
N ALA A 33 -2.84 0.11 -2.89
CA ALA A 33 -2.48 1.41 -3.46
C ALA A 33 -0.99 1.48 -3.82
N GLU A 34 -0.15 0.72 -3.12
CA GLU A 34 1.29 0.64 -3.40
C GLU A 34 1.66 -0.55 -4.30
N GLY A 35 0.75 -1.52 -4.46
CA GLY A 35 1.00 -2.75 -5.21
C GLY A 35 2.04 -3.66 -4.55
N ARG A 36 2.25 -3.51 -3.23
CA ARG A 36 3.24 -4.27 -2.47
C ARG A 36 2.58 -5.15 -1.43
N GLY A 37 3.20 -6.28 -1.11
CA GLY A 37 2.68 -7.25 -0.15
C GLY A 37 3.78 -8.20 0.29
N GLY A 38 3.43 -9.12 1.19
CA GLY A 38 4.36 -10.10 1.70
C GLY A 38 3.87 -10.76 2.97
N THR A 39 4.82 -11.26 3.75
CA THR A 39 4.62 -11.86 5.06
C THR A 39 4.64 -10.80 6.16
N ILE A 40 4.32 -11.20 7.40
CA ILE A 40 4.44 -10.32 8.58
C ILE A 40 5.88 -9.82 8.80
N ILE A 41 6.89 -10.57 8.36
CA ILE A 41 8.30 -10.17 8.44
C ILE A 41 8.55 -8.99 7.50
N ASP A 42 8.08 -9.09 6.24
CA ASP A 42 8.18 -8.01 5.26
C ASP A 42 7.47 -6.74 5.74
N LEU A 43 6.32 -6.90 6.41
CA LEU A 43 5.60 -5.77 7.00
C LEU A 43 6.38 -5.11 8.13
N CYS A 44 6.95 -5.91 9.05
CA CYS A 44 7.73 -5.41 10.18
C CYS A 44 8.96 -4.64 9.70
N MET A 45 9.70 -5.17 8.72
CA MET A 45 10.84 -4.48 8.13
C MET A 45 10.46 -3.13 7.52
N ARG A 46 9.29 -3.04 6.87
CA ARG A 46 8.81 -1.77 6.28
C ARG A 46 8.35 -0.75 7.33
N LEU A 47 7.67 -1.19 8.38
CA LEU A 47 7.16 -0.31 9.42
C LEU A 47 8.28 0.23 10.32
N GLU A 48 9.22 -0.64 10.70
CA GLU A 48 10.29 -0.31 11.64
C GLU A 48 11.59 0.14 10.93
N GLY A 49 11.68 -0.03 9.61
CA GLY A 49 12.89 0.30 8.84
C GLY A 49 14.10 -0.57 9.21
N CYS A 50 13.86 -1.84 9.56
CA CYS A 50 14.88 -2.74 10.11
C CYS A 50 15.26 -3.88 9.15
N SER A 51 16.38 -4.54 9.45
CA SER A 51 16.87 -5.72 8.74
C SER A 51 16.08 -6.98 9.11
N LEU A 52 16.22 -8.05 8.32
CA LEU A 52 15.55 -9.33 8.55
C LEU A 52 15.83 -9.91 9.95
N PRO A 53 17.09 -10.00 10.44
CA PRO A 53 17.35 -10.50 11.79
C PRO A 53 16.70 -9.65 12.89
N GLU A 54 16.69 -8.33 12.72
CA GLU A 54 16.05 -7.41 13.66
C GLU A 54 14.54 -7.62 13.68
N ALA A 55 13.90 -7.72 12.51
CA ALA A 55 12.47 -7.99 12.40
C ALA A 55 12.08 -9.30 13.10
N ILE A 56 12.85 -10.37 12.91
CA ILE A 56 12.64 -11.65 13.60
C ILE A 56 12.76 -11.48 15.12
N LEU A 57 13.77 -10.74 15.59
CA LEU A 57 13.95 -10.46 17.02
C LEU A 57 12.77 -9.65 17.60
N HIS A 58 12.30 -8.62 16.89
CA HIS A 58 11.15 -7.80 17.29
C HIS A 58 9.88 -8.65 17.42
N LEU A 59 9.57 -9.45 16.40
CA LEU A 59 8.42 -10.35 16.43
C LEU A 59 8.54 -11.40 17.55
N GLY A 60 9.74 -11.95 17.78
CA GLY A 60 9.98 -12.87 18.90
C GLY A 60 9.69 -12.27 20.27
N LYS A 61 10.00 -10.98 20.49
CA LYS A 61 9.67 -10.26 21.73
C LYS A 61 8.17 -10.08 21.93
N ILE A 62 7.43 -9.80 20.85
CA ILE A 62 5.95 -9.68 20.87
C ILE A 62 5.33 -11.01 21.28
N VAL A 63 5.72 -12.10 20.64
CA VAL A 63 5.20 -13.45 20.93
C VAL A 63 5.52 -13.87 22.37
N SER A 64 6.70 -13.49 22.88
CA SER A 64 7.11 -13.80 24.26
C SER A 64 6.42 -12.95 25.33
N GLY A 65 5.52 -12.03 24.94
CA GLY A 65 4.80 -11.15 25.88
C GLY A 65 5.69 -10.11 26.57
N ARG A 66 6.90 -9.88 26.07
CA ARG A 66 7.89 -8.97 26.69
C ARG A 66 7.79 -7.52 26.21
N MET A 67 6.83 -7.21 25.33
CA MET A 67 6.65 -5.86 24.84
C MET A 67 5.83 -5.04 25.85
N VAL A 68 6.48 -4.08 26.50
CA VAL A 68 5.82 -2.89 27.06
C VAL A 68 5.16 -2.16 25.90
N ASN A 69 3.95 -1.63 26.12
CA ASN A 69 3.05 -1.05 25.12
C ASN A 69 3.55 0.26 24.47
N ASP A 70 4.83 0.34 24.12
CA ASP A 70 5.39 1.43 23.32
C ASP A 70 5.35 1.03 21.84
N CYS A 71 4.16 0.63 21.35
CA CYS A 71 3.89 0.94 19.95
C CYS A 71 3.81 2.46 19.89
N PRO A 72 4.65 3.16 19.11
CA PRO A 72 4.43 4.56 18.86
C PRO A 72 3.04 4.63 18.23
N ARG A 73 2.05 5.13 18.97
CA ARG A 73 0.91 5.79 18.34
C ARG A 73 1.56 6.75 17.37
N THR A 74 1.38 6.50 16.08
CA THR A 74 1.82 7.36 14.99
C THR A 74 1.16 8.73 15.17
N ARG A 75 1.74 9.56 16.04
CA ARG A 75 1.84 10.99 15.78
C ARG A 75 2.89 11.07 14.69
N ILE A 76 2.43 10.89 13.45
CA ILE A 76 3.18 11.38 12.30
C ILE A 76 3.28 12.87 12.55
N ASP A 77 4.48 13.32 12.91
CA ASP A 77 4.78 14.72 12.97
C ASP A 77 4.61 15.26 11.55
N ARG A 78 3.55 16.04 11.38
CA ARG A 78 3.33 16.83 10.18
C ARG A 78 4.52 17.78 10.13
N ASN A 79 5.43 17.59 9.15
CA ASN A 79 6.07 18.66 8.38
C ASN A 79 7.26 18.12 7.57
N LEU A 80 7.00 17.63 6.35
CA LEU A 80 7.77 18.06 5.18
C LEU A 80 6.83 18.06 3.97
N ILE A 81 6.14 19.19 3.82
CA ILE A 81 5.53 19.57 2.56
C ILE A 81 6.68 19.90 1.61
N GLU A 82 6.93 19.03 0.64
CA GLU A 82 7.28 19.49 -0.71
C GLU A 82 6.25 18.87 -1.64
N GLY A 83 5.19 19.65 -1.88
CA GLY A 83 4.26 19.39 -2.96
C GLY A 83 5.01 19.55 -4.28
N THR A 84 5.60 18.46 -4.77
CA THR A 84 5.86 18.37 -6.19
C THR A 84 4.48 18.17 -6.83
N ASN A 85 4.01 19.23 -7.50
CA ASN A 85 2.99 19.15 -8.53
C ASN A 85 3.52 18.28 -9.66
N THR A 86 3.75 17.00 -9.40
CA THR A 86 4.11 16.02 -10.42
C THR A 86 2.80 15.63 -11.08
N SER A 87 2.28 16.53 -11.92
CA SER A 87 1.23 16.21 -12.88
C SER A 87 1.62 14.89 -13.53
N ARG A 88 0.80 13.86 -13.32
CA ARG A 88 1.05 12.53 -13.90
C ARG A 88 0.84 12.68 -15.40
N ASN A 89 1.94 12.65 -16.16
CA ASN A 89 1.90 12.75 -17.61
C ASN A 89 1.79 11.35 -18.23
N LEU A 90 0.96 11.23 -19.26
CA LEU A 90 0.81 10.01 -20.02
C LEU A 90 2.10 9.77 -20.83
N ILE A 91 2.72 8.60 -20.68
CA ILE A 91 4.03 8.29 -21.28
C ILE A 91 3.90 7.80 -22.73
N GLY A 92 2.73 7.28 -23.11
CA GLY A 92 2.39 6.89 -24.47
C GLY A 92 1.17 5.98 -24.52
N ILE A 93 0.47 6.00 -25.66
CA ILE A 93 -0.63 5.08 -25.97
C ILE A 93 -0.22 4.32 -27.22
N SER A 94 -0.49 3.01 -27.26
CA SER A 94 -0.31 2.23 -28.49
C SER A 94 -1.21 2.76 -29.60
N ASN A 95 -0.66 2.90 -30.82
CA ASN A 95 -1.41 3.29 -32.01
C ASN A 95 -2.47 2.25 -32.42
N ASP A 96 -2.34 1.01 -31.93
CA ASP A 96 -3.21 -0.11 -32.29
C ASP A 96 -4.29 -0.38 -31.22
N LEU A 97 -4.69 0.64 -30.44
CA LEU A 97 -5.69 0.45 -29.41
C LEU A 97 -7.06 0.08 -30.04
N PRO A 98 -7.68 -1.05 -29.67
CA PRO A 98 -9.00 -1.44 -30.19
C PRO A 98 -10.05 -0.33 -30.01
N PRO A 99 -10.99 -0.13 -30.96
CA PRO A 99 -11.97 0.97 -30.91
C PRO A 99 -12.81 1.00 -29.62
N HIS A 100 -13.19 -0.17 -29.10
CA HIS A 100 -13.96 -0.26 -27.86
C HIS A 100 -13.19 0.23 -26.63
N LEU A 101 -11.86 0.06 -26.60
CA LEU A 101 -11.03 0.60 -25.53
C LEU A 101 -10.82 2.10 -25.68
N GLN A 102 -10.70 2.62 -26.90
CA GLN A 102 -10.67 4.08 -27.13
C GLN A 102 -11.96 4.74 -26.62
N ASP A 103 -13.12 4.16 -26.95
CA ASP A 103 -14.43 4.64 -26.51
C ASP A 103 -14.57 4.59 -24.99
N TYR A 104 -14.18 3.48 -24.36
CA TYR A 104 -14.21 3.36 -22.90
C TYR A 104 -13.35 4.44 -22.22
N LEU A 105 -12.10 4.62 -22.69
CA LEU A 105 -11.18 5.56 -22.08
C LEU A 105 -11.62 7.02 -22.28
N THR A 106 -12.14 7.37 -23.46
CA THR A 106 -12.54 8.75 -23.77
C THR A 106 -13.94 9.10 -23.29
N LYS A 107 -14.94 8.23 -23.52
CA LYS A 107 -16.36 8.53 -23.27
C LYS A 107 -16.79 8.18 -21.85
N GLU A 108 -16.27 7.09 -21.28
CA GLU A 108 -16.66 6.66 -19.93
C GLU A 108 -15.70 7.15 -18.86
N ARG A 109 -14.39 7.11 -19.15
CA ARG A 109 -13.34 7.49 -18.19
C ARG A 109 -12.87 8.93 -18.34
N CYS A 110 -13.27 9.63 -19.41
CA CYS A 110 -12.89 11.01 -19.70
C CYS A 110 -11.38 11.25 -19.68
N ILE A 111 -10.60 10.27 -20.14
CA ILE A 111 -9.15 10.37 -20.26
C ILE A 111 -8.84 11.01 -21.60
N ASP A 112 -8.18 12.17 -21.57
CA ASP A 112 -7.67 12.81 -22.78
C ASP A 112 -6.50 11.99 -23.33
N LEU A 113 -6.75 11.31 -24.44
CA LEU A 113 -5.76 10.50 -25.15
C LEU A 113 -4.88 11.36 -26.09
N GLY A 114 -4.91 12.69 -25.93
CA GLY A 114 -4.14 13.71 -26.65
C GLY A 114 -3.10 13.12 -27.59
N ARG A 115 -3.33 13.25 -28.90
CA ARG A 115 -2.37 12.81 -29.92
C ARG A 115 -1.01 13.42 -29.61
N ALA A 116 -0.09 12.59 -29.13
CA ALA A 116 1.33 12.93 -29.06
C ALA A 116 1.91 13.09 -30.47
#